data_AF-A0A7S3ZHB5-F1
#
_entry.id   AF-A0A7S3ZHB5-F1
#
_cell.length_a   1.000
_cell.length_b   1.000
_cell.length_c   1.000
_cell.angle_alpha   90.00
_cell.angle_beta   90.00
_cell.angle_gamma   90.00
#
_symmetry.space_group_name_H-M   'P 1'
#
loop_
_entity.id
_entity.type
_entity.pdbx_description
1 polymer ?
#
loop_
_entity_poly.entity_id
_entity_poly.type
_entity_poly.pdbx_seq_one_letter_code
_entity_poly.pdbx_strand_id
1 'polypeptide(L)'
;VDALPDLKWCPSPGCNKVIKSVSTDANRAIRCICGHSWCFSCSQPDHRPCPCTQRKKWYGKIGSDAENVNWIIANTKICPKCKVHIEKNQGCNHMTCRKCGHEFCWICKANWRGHSGCGGVTWDAKKEKEDAEKAKGELAKYIYYLTRFESHEKSMKFAEKELNKAPETMLKLQQTMKKLMGGTSIPMKDVDFYEEAQRNV
;
A
#
# COMPACT_ATOMS: atom_id res chain seq x y z
N VAL A 1 -11.24 -5.47 -31.79
CA VAL A 1 -10.14 -5.23 -30.81
C VAL A 1 -9.82 -6.52 -30.07
N ASP A 2 -10.82 -7.32 -29.70
CA ASP A 2 -10.65 -8.58 -28.94
C ASP A 2 -9.95 -9.72 -29.70
N ALA A 3 -9.78 -9.59 -31.02
CA ALA A 3 -9.10 -10.56 -31.87
C ALA A 3 -7.59 -10.27 -32.08
N LEU A 4 -7.08 -9.13 -31.61
CA LEU A 4 -5.68 -8.73 -31.79
C LEU A 4 -4.96 -8.75 -30.42
N PRO A 5 -3.95 -9.63 -30.22
CA PRO A 5 -3.30 -9.80 -28.91
C PRO A 5 -2.56 -8.54 -28.43
N ASP A 6 -2.20 -7.64 -29.35
CA ASP A 6 -1.46 -6.42 -29.07
C ASP A 6 -2.35 -5.21 -28.78
N LEU A 7 -3.69 -5.36 -28.82
CA LEU A 7 -4.64 -4.29 -28.55
C LEU A 7 -5.55 -4.63 -27.36
N LYS A 8 -5.65 -3.73 -26.39
CA LYS A 8 -6.60 -3.86 -25.28
C LYS A 8 -7.31 -2.55 -24.96
N TRP A 9 -8.57 -2.67 -24.55
CA TRP A 9 -9.35 -1.56 -24.03
C TRP A 9 -8.84 -1.10 -22.66
N CYS A 10 -8.97 0.20 -22.40
CA CYS A 10 -8.78 0.75 -21.06
C CYS A 10 -9.86 0.21 -20.11
N PRO A 11 -9.50 -0.37 -18.96
CA PRO A 11 -10.49 -0.90 -18.01
C PRO A 11 -11.15 0.19 -17.14
N SER A 12 -10.73 1.45 -17.27
CA SER A 12 -11.31 2.55 -16.49
C SER A 12 -12.76 2.82 -16.90
N PRO A 13 -13.71 2.90 -15.95
CA PRO A 13 -15.10 3.23 -16.25
C PRO A 13 -15.21 4.55 -17.05
N GLY A 14 -15.95 4.53 -18.16
CA GLY A 14 -16.15 5.69 -19.03
C GLY A 14 -14.99 6.01 -19.99
N CYS A 15 -13.93 5.19 -20.04
CA CYS A 15 -12.82 5.38 -20.97
C CYS A 15 -12.96 4.48 -22.21
N ASN A 16 -13.20 5.06 -23.38
CA ASN A 16 -13.31 4.33 -24.66
C ASN A 16 -11.98 4.32 -25.44
N LYS A 17 -10.84 4.36 -24.76
CA LYS A 17 -9.51 4.37 -25.40
C LYS A 17 -8.94 2.95 -25.50
N VAL A 18 -8.23 2.68 -26.60
CA VAL A 18 -7.54 1.41 -26.86
C VAL A 18 -6.03 1.65 -26.82
N ILE A 19 -5.28 0.72 -26.23
CA ILE A 19 -3.83 0.78 -26.17
C ILE A 19 -3.24 -0.34 -27.01
N LYS A 20 -2.28 0.03 -27.86
CA LYS A 20 -1.45 -0.89 -28.63
C LYS A 20 -0.11 -1.09 -27.93
N SER A 21 0.23 -2.34 -27.61
CA SER A 21 1.57 -2.66 -27.09
C SER A 21 2.57 -2.85 -28.22
N VAL A 22 3.79 -2.34 -28.03
CA VAL A 22 4.91 -2.51 -28.98
C VAL A 22 5.75 -3.75 -28.62
N SER A 23 5.65 -4.24 -27.38
CA SER A 23 6.24 -5.49 -26.94
C SER A 23 5.25 -6.29 -26.08
N THR A 24 5.29 -7.61 -26.17
CA THR A 24 4.45 -8.52 -25.36
C THR A 24 5.10 -8.88 -24.03
N ASP A 25 6.07 -8.08 -23.56
CA ASP A 25 6.82 -8.39 -22.34
C ASP A 25 5.88 -8.60 -21.16
N ALA A 26 5.96 -9.79 -20.57
CA ALA A 26 5.14 -10.17 -19.45
C ALA A 26 5.49 -9.29 -18.25
N ASN A 27 4.47 -8.69 -17.63
CA ASN A 27 4.57 -7.89 -16.40
C ASN A 27 4.91 -6.39 -16.56
N ARG A 28 4.52 -5.77 -17.67
CA ARG A 28 4.55 -4.30 -17.82
C ARG A 28 3.24 -3.66 -17.38
N ALA A 29 3.31 -2.65 -16.52
CA ALA A 29 2.20 -1.73 -16.32
C ALA A 29 2.23 -0.63 -17.38
N ILE A 30 1.06 -0.34 -17.92
CA ILE A 30 0.83 0.72 -18.89
C ILE A 30 -0.09 1.76 -18.29
N ARG A 31 0.08 3.02 -18.70
CA ARG A 31 -0.75 4.15 -18.30
C ARG A 31 -1.53 4.64 -19.51
N CYS A 32 -2.84 4.71 -19.39
CA CYS A 32 -3.69 5.38 -20.38
C CYS A 32 -3.59 6.90 -20.21
N ILE A 33 -3.90 7.63 -21.28
CA ILE A 33 -4.01 9.10 -21.28
C ILE A 33 -5.07 9.59 -20.28
N CYS A 34 -6.03 8.74 -19.88
CA CYS A 34 -6.97 9.08 -18.80
C CYS A 34 -6.37 8.97 -17.38
N GLY A 35 -5.07 8.70 -17.24
CA GLY A 35 -4.37 8.53 -15.95
C GLY A 35 -4.44 7.11 -15.38
N HIS A 36 -5.36 6.27 -15.84
CA HIS A 36 -5.50 4.90 -15.33
C HIS A 36 -4.28 4.03 -15.68
N SER A 37 -3.71 3.33 -14.69
CA SER A 37 -2.52 2.49 -14.85
C SER A 37 -2.82 1.03 -14.47
N TRP A 38 -2.48 0.08 -15.34
CA TRP A 38 -2.76 -1.36 -15.15
C TRP A 38 -1.76 -2.26 -15.87
N CYS A 39 -1.73 -3.54 -15.50
CA CYS A 39 -0.94 -4.57 -16.18
C CYS A 39 -1.56 -4.94 -17.52
N PHE A 40 -0.83 -4.74 -18.63
CA PHE A 40 -1.34 -5.07 -19.96
C PHE A 40 -1.66 -6.57 -20.11
N SER A 41 -0.85 -7.46 -19.53
CA SER A 41 -1.02 -8.90 -19.69
C SER A 41 -2.31 -9.42 -19.05
N CYS A 42 -2.62 -9.03 -17.81
CA CYS A 42 -3.77 -9.56 -17.07
C CYS A 42 -4.94 -8.59 -16.87
N SER A 43 -4.82 -7.34 -17.32
CA SER A 43 -5.86 -6.28 -17.19
C SER A 43 -6.21 -5.94 -15.73
N GLN A 44 -5.25 -6.06 -14.82
CA GLN A 44 -5.43 -5.83 -13.39
C GLN A 44 -4.55 -4.67 -12.92
N PRO A 45 -4.78 -4.07 -11.74
CA PRO A 45 -3.94 -3.00 -11.21
C PRO A 45 -2.44 -3.35 -11.24
N ASP A 46 -1.58 -2.34 -11.37
CA ASP A 46 -0.13 -2.54 -11.35
C ASP A 46 0.27 -3.34 -10.11
N HIS A 47 0.97 -4.44 -10.36
CA HIS A 47 1.32 -5.42 -9.34
C HIS A 47 2.81 -5.73 -9.34
N ARG A 48 3.64 -4.87 -9.95
CA ARG A 48 5.10 -5.02 -9.88
C ARG A 48 5.58 -4.90 -8.42
N PRO A 49 6.56 -5.73 -8.00
CA PRO A 49 7.34 -6.67 -8.81
C PRO A 49 6.70 -8.07 -9.02
N CYS A 50 5.52 -8.34 -8.46
CA CYS A 50 4.86 -9.65 -8.53
C CYS A 50 4.47 -10.02 -9.97
N PRO A 51 4.74 -11.25 -10.46
CA PRO A 51 4.25 -11.73 -11.75
C PRO A 51 2.74 -11.97 -11.79
N CYS A 52 2.14 -11.89 -12.99
CA CYS A 52 0.70 -12.14 -13.19
C CYS A 52 0.23 -13.50 -12.64
N THR A 53 1.05 -14.55 -12.82
CA THR A 53 0.74 -15.92 -12.37
C THR A 53 0.66 -16.02 -10.85
N GLN A 54 1.61 -15.40 -10.14
CA GLN A 54 1.65 -15.39 -8.69
C GLN A 54 0.52 -14.54 -8.11
N ARG A 55 0.23 -13.38 -8.71
CA ARG A 55 -0.94 -12.57 -8.35
C ARG A 55 -2.23 -13.38 -8.43
N LYS A 56 -2.47 -14.06 -9.56
CA LYS A 56 -3.67 -14.88 -9.75
C LYS A 56 -3.82 -15.94 -8.65
N LYS A 57 -2.74 -16.66 -8.32
CA LYS A 57 -2.73 -17.66 -7.23
C LYS A 57 -3.01 -17.02 -5.87
N TRP A 58 -2.40 -15.87 -5.58
CA TRP A 58 -2.56 -15.17 -4.30
C TRP A 58 -4.01 -14.74 -4.05
N TYR A 59 -4.64 -14.07 -5.02
CA TYR A 59 -6.04 -13.66 -4.90
C TYR A 59 -7.00 -14.84 -4.88
N GLY A 60 -6.70 -15.94 -5.60
CA GLY A 60 -7.46 -17.18 -5.48
C GLY A 60 -7.42 -17.78 -4.07
N LYS A 61 -6.23 -17.77 -3.44
CA LYS A 61 -6.07 -18.26 -2.06
C LYS A 61 -6.77 -17.38 -1.03
N ILE A 62 -6.68 -16.06 -1.17
CA ILE A 62 -7.42 -15.13 -0.30
C ILE A 62 -8.92 -15.36 -0.40
N GLY A 63 -9.46 -15.51 -1.61
CA GLY A 63 -10.89 -15.77 -1.80
C GLY A 63 -11.38 -17.05 -1.14
N SER A 64 -10.55 -18.11 -1.14
CA SER A 64 -10.85 -19.40 -0.50
C SER A 64 -10.72 -19.37 1.02
N ASP A 65 -9.78 -18.59 1.57
CA ASP A 65 -9.40 -18.65 2.98
C ASP A 65 -9.90 -17.44 3.80
N ALA A 66 -10.69 -16.54 3.19
CA ALA A 66 -11.04 -15.23 3.74
C ALA A 66 -11.68 -15.30 5.14
N GLU A 67 -12.55 -16.26 5.39
CA GLU A 67 -13.27 -16.38 6.67
C GLU A 67 -12.38 -16.90 7.80
N ASN A 68 -11.55 -17.91 7.52
CA ASN A 68 -10.70 -18.57 8.52
C ASN A 68 -9.52 -17.69 8.96
N VAL A 69 -8.99 -16.86 8.06
CA VAL A 69 -7.82 -16.04 8.37
C VAL A 69 -8.20 -14.67 8.95
N ASN A 70 -9.31 -14.10 8.51
CA ASN A 70 -9.76 -12.79 9.00
C ASN A 70 -10.10 -12.83 10.51
N TRP A 71 -10.68 -13.92 11.02
CA TRP A 71 -10.91 -14.09 12.46
C TRP A 71 -9.61 -14.10 13.30
N ILE A 72 -8.54 -14.70 12.76
CA ILE A 72 -7.21 -14.79 13.42
C ILE A 72 -6.50 -13.43 13.40
N ILE A 73 -6.62 -12.67 12.31
CA ILE A 73 -5.98 -11.36 12.14
C ILE A 73 -6.73 -10.26 12.92
N ALA A 74 -8.07 -10.35 13.00
CA ALA A 74 -8.93 -9.30 13.53
C ALA A 74 -9.00 -9.23 15.06
N ASN A 75 -8.72 -10.32 15.79
CA ASN A 75 -8.90 -10.38 17.25
C ASN A 75 -7.77 -9.74 18.08
N THR A 76 -7.31 -8.57 17.64
CA THR A 76 -6.54 -7.57 18.41
C THR A 76 -5.03 -7.79 18.43
N LYS A 77 -4.31 -6.78 17.93
CA LYS A 77 -2.87 -6.74 18.09
C LYS A 77 -2.55 -6.13 19.45
N ILE A 78 -1.78 -6.87 20.25
CA ILE A 78 -1.35 -6.45 21.58
C ILE A 78 -0.05 -5.66 21.54
N CYS A 79 0.13 -4.76 22.51
CA CYS A 79 1.40 -4.09 22.77
C CYS A 79 2.47 -5.14 23.11
N PRO A 80 3.66 -5.14 22.46
CA PRO A 80 4.71 -6.08 22.80
C PRO A 80 5.21 -5.91 24.24
N LYS A 81 5.19 -4.68 24.77
CA LYS A 81 5.66 -4.33 26.12
C LYS A 81 4.63 -4.57 27.22
N CYS A 82 3.42 -4.00 27.12
CA CYS A 82 2.43 -4.02 28.23
C CYS A 82 1.13 -4.79 27.92
N LYS A 83 1.08 -5.51 26.79
CA LYS A 83 0.02 -6.46 26.41
C LYS A 83 -1.41 -5.90 26.27
N VAL A 84 -1.61 -4.59 26.46
CA VAL A 84 -2.85 -3.90 26.14
C VAL A 84 -3.17 -4.00 24.64
N HIS A 85 -4.45 -4.11 24.31
CA HIS A 85 -4.94 -4.15 22.94
C HIS A 85 -4.76 -2.79 22.28
N ILE A 86 -4.28 -2.78 21.04
CA ILE A 86 -3.99 -1.56 20.28
C ILE A 86 -4.71 -1.62 18.94
N GLU A 87 -5.41 -0.53 18.60
CA GLU A 87 -5.95 -0.29 17.27
C GLU A 87 -4.92 0.43 16.38
N LYS A 88 -4.89 0.09 15.08
CA LYS A 88 -3.92 0.66 14.13
C LYS A 88 -4.15 2.15 13.93
N ASN A 89 -3.08 2.96 13.97
CA ASN A 89 -3.09 4.39 13.65
C ASN A 89 -3.06 4.62 12.12
N GLN A 90 -4.19 4.33 11.46
CA GLN A 90 -4.65 4.83 10.15
C GLN A 90 -3.70 4.77 8.93
N GLY A 91 -2.45 4.31 8.99
CA GLY A 91 -1.61 4.20 7.79
C GLY A 91 -0.11 4.00 8.05
N CYS A 92 0.40 4.44 9.19
CA CYS A 92 1.80 4.27 9.54
C CYS A 92 2.06 2.89 10.17
N ASN A 93 3.18 2.25 9.83
CA ASN A 93 3.62 1.05 10.54
C ASN A 93 4.38 1.39 11.83
N HIS A 94 4.75 2.65 12.05
CA HIS A 94 5.22 3.14 13.34
C HIS A 94 4.03 3.34 14.29
N MET A 95 4.00 2.56 15.37
CA MET A 95 2.97 2.67 16.40
C MET A 95 3.58 3.01 17.75
N THR A 96 2.97 3.98 18.42
CA THR A 96 3.29 4.33 19.80
C THR A 96 2.16 3.83 20.70
N CYS A 97 2.48 2.99 21.68
CA CYS A 97 1.49 2.52 22.64
C CYS A 97 1.04 3.66 23.55
N ARG A 98 -0.26 3.99 23.54
CA ARG A 98 -0.84 5.06 24.36
C ARG A 98 -0.70 4.84 25.87
N LYS A 99 -0.63 3.58 26.33
CA LYS A 99 -0.54 3.24 27.75
C LYS A 99 0.89 3.33 28.31
N CYS A 100 1.90 2.91 27.54
CA CYS A 100 3.28 2.77 28.04
C CYS A 100 4.33 3.54 27.24
N GLY A 101 3.92 4.31 26.22
CA GLY A 101 4.79 5.12 25.37
C GLY A 101 5.71 4.32 24.45
N HIS A 102 5.65 2.99 24.46
CA HIS A 102 6.57 2.16 23.68
C HIS A 102 6.28 2.28 22.17
N GLU A 103 7.32 2.59 21.41
CA GLU A 103 7.31 2.70 19.96
C GLU A 103 7.74 1.38 19.31
N PHE A 104 6.92 0.86 18.41
CA PHE A 104 7.16 -0.44 17.78
C PHE A 104 6.59 -0.49 16.36
N CYS A 105 7.06 -1.47 15.58
CA CYS A 105 6.53 -1.74 14.24
C CYS A 105 5.22 -2.55 14.31
N TRP A 106 4.17 -2.06 13.65
CA TRP A 106 2.85 -2.73 13.60
C TRP A 106 2.91 -4.16 13.05
N ILE A 107 3.84 -4.40 12.12
CA ILE A 107 4.00 -5.66 11.40
C ILE A 107 4.80 -6.67 12.21
N CYS A 108 6.07 -6.38 12.52
CA CYS A 108 6.97 -7.34 13.19
C CYS A 108 7.01 -7.23 14.71
N LYS A 109 6.33 -6.25 15.32
CA LYS A 109 6.34 -6.00 16.78
C LYS A 109 7.71 -5.66 17.39
N ALA A 110 8.74 -5.48 16.57
CA ALA A 110 10.06 -5.03 17.01
C ALA A 110 10.03 -3.57 17.47
N ASN A 111 10.97 -3.22 18.34
CA ASN A 111 11.22 -1.83 18.76
C ASN A 111 11.46 -0.94 17.53
N TRP A 112 10.89 0.26 17.53
CA TRP A 112 11.04 1.19 16.41
C TRP A 112 12.44 1.82 16.37
N ARG A 113 13.09 2.02 17.53
CA ARG A 113 14.46 2.57 17.57
C ARG A 113 15.43 1.63 16.86
N GLY A 114 16.08 2.13 15.80
CA GLY A 114 16.97 1.33 14.95
C GLY A 114 16.27 0.47 13.89
N HIS A 115 14.95 0.66 13.69
CA HIS A 115 14.20 -0.12 12.70
C HIS A 115 14.40 0.42 11.28
N SER A 116 15.31 -0.19 10.51
CA SER A 116 15.64 0.22 9.13
C SER A 116 14.69 -0.33 8.06
N GLY A 117 13.73 -1.17 8.45
CA GLY A 117 12.76 -1.75 7.54
C GLY A 117 12.30 -3.12 8.00
N CYS A 118 11.10 -3.50 7.57
CA CYS A 118 10.50 -4.76 7.96
C CYS A 118 10.67 -5.85 6.87
N GLY A 119 11.63 -5.66 5.95
CA GLY A 119 11.98 -6.61 4.87
C GLY A 119 13.28 -7.39 5.12
N GLY A 120 14.07 -6.96 6.11
CA GLY A 120 15.30 -7.63 6.53
C GLY A 120 14.99 -8.64 7.61
N VAL A 121 15.13 -9.90 7.25
CA VAL A 121 15.07 -11.04 8.13
C VAL A 121 16.35 -11.02 9.00
N THR A 122 16.44 -10.22 10.08
CA THR A 122 17.38 -10.56 11.17
C THR A 122 16.66 -11.54 12.09
N TRP A 123 16.48 -12.76 11.57
CA TRP A 123 15.84 -13.84 12.30
C TRP A 123 16.96 -14.58 12.99
N ASP A 124 16.97 -14.52 14.32
CA ASP A 124 17.85 -15.35 15.13
C ASP A 124 17.43 -16.82 14.94
N ALA A 125 18.03 -17.43 13.91
CA ALA A 125 17.75 -18.76 13.38
C ALA A 125 17.91 -19.92 14.38
N LYS A 126 18.31 -19.64 15.62
CA LYS A 126 18.55 -20.64 16.67
C LYS A 126 17.31 -21.00 17.49
N LYS A 127 16.29 -20.13 17.59
CA LYS A 127 15.22 -20.32 18.58
C LYS A 127 13.96 -21.02 18.06
N GLU A 128 13.78 -21.15 16.74
CA GLU A 128 12.58 -21.77 16.14
C GLU A 128 12.74 -23.26 15.80
N LYS A 129 13.96 -23.80 15.90
CA LYS A 129 14.27 -25.10 15.28
C LYS A 129 13.64 -26.31 15.99
N GLU A 130 13.09 -26.16 17.19
CA GLU A 130 12.55 -27.28 17.98
C GLU A 130 11.01 -27.31 18.08
N ASP A 131 10.30 -26.18 18.19
CA ASP A 131 8.87 -26.21 18.58
C ASP A 131 7.85 -26.10 17.42
N ALA A 132 8.30 -25.84 16.18
CA ALA A 132 7.43 -25.52 15.04
C ALA A 132 7.29 -26.66 14.00
N GLU A 133 7.60 -27.91 14.37
CA GLU A 133 7.55 -29.04 13.45
C GLU A 133 6.13 -29.29 12.87
N LYS A 134 6.03 -29.04 11.55
CA LYS A 134 5.34 -29.84 10.52
C LYS A 134 3.83 -29.78 10.25
N ALA A 135 3.00 -29.02 10.98
CA ALA A 135 1.65 -28.67 10.49
C ALA A 135 1.21 -27.21 10.73
N LYS A 136 2.03 -26.41 11.43
CA LYS A 136 1.73 -25.01 11.76
C LYS A 136 2.56 -24.00 10.96
N GLY A 137 3.66 -24.42 10.33
CA GLY A 137 4.60 -23.53 9.64
C GLY A 137 4.04 -22.89 8.38
N GLU A 138 3.33 -23.64 7.52
CA GLU A 138 2.78 -23.08 6.27
C GLU A 138 1.61 -22.13 6.50
N LEU A 139 0.73 -22.46 7.44
CA LEU A 139 -0.37 -21.58 7.84
C LEU A 139 0.16 -20.31 8.51
N ALA A 140 1.13 -20.43 9.43
CA ALA A 140 1.78 -19.27 10.05
C ALA A 140 2.47 -18.38 9.01
N LYS A 141 3.19 -18.99 8.05
CA LYS A 141 3.82 -18.27 6.93
C LYS A 141 2.78 -17.57 6.05
N TYR A 142 1.66 -18.23 5.76
CA TYR A 142 0.57 -17.63 5.00
C TYR A 142 -0.04 -16.42 5.73
N ILE A 143 -0.38 -16.57 7.02
CA ILE A 143 -0.90 -15.49 7.87
C ILE A 143 0.09 -14.32 7.93
N TYR A 144 1.39 -14.59 8.02
CA TYR A 144 2.44 -13.57 8.03
C TYR A 144 2.37 -12.69 6.77
N TYR A 145 2.37 -13.30 5.58
CA TYR A 145 2.31 -12.55 4.33
C TYR A 145 0.95 -11.88 4.12
N LEU A 146 -0.16 -12.53 4.51
CA LEU A 146 -1.50 -11.95 4.36
C LEU A 146 -1.68 -10.71 5.22
N THR A 147 -1.32 -10.80 6.50
CA THR A 147 -1.39 -9.66 7.44
C THR A 147 -0.62 -8.45 6.91
N ARG A 148 0.52 -8.71 6.28
CA ARG A 148 1.36 -7.67 5.69
C ARG A 148 0.72 -7.06 4.45
N PHE A 149 0.21 -7.90 3.56
CA PHE A 149 -0.52 -7.49 2.36
C PHE A 149 -1.71 -6.59 2.72
N GLU A 150 -2.60 -7.02 3.62
CA GLU A 150 -3.74 -6.22 4.08
C GLU A 150 -3.32 -4.92 4.77
N SER A 151 -2.23 -4.96 5.54
CA SER A 151 -1.73 -3.76 6.20
C SER A 151 -1.27 -2.72 5.19
N HIS A 152 -0.57 -3.14 4.13
CA HIS A 152 -0.17 -2.26 3.04
C HIS A 152 -1.36 -1.76 2.23
N GLU A 153 -2.37 -2.60 1.97
CA GLU A 153 -3.60 -2.20 1.28
C GLU A 153 -4.36 -1.12 2.06
N LYS A 154 -4.53 -1.30 3.37
CA LYS A 154 -5.15 -0.29 4.25
C LYS A 154 -4.36 1.01 4.27
N SER A 155 -3.03 0.93 4.33
CA SER A 155 -2.15 2.10 4.28
C SER A 155 -2.24 2.82 2.92
N MET A 156 -2.37 2.09 1.81
CA MET A 156 -2.54 2.65 0.47
C MET A 156 -3.88 3.40 0.34
N LYS A 157 -4.99 2.80 0.78
CA LYS A 157 -6.31 3.45 0.78
C LYS A 157 -6.33 4.72 1.62
N PHE A 158 -5.57 4.75 2.73
CA PHE A 158 -5.43 5.97 3.52
C PHE A 158 -4.60 7.03 2.78
N ALA A 159 -3.46 6.65 2.22
CA ALA A 159 -2.62 7.57 1.44
C ALA A 159 -3.40 8.20 0.26
N GLU A 160 -4.24 7.41 -0.41
CA GLU A 160 -5.13 7.90 -1.48
C GLU A 160 -6.16 8.91 -0.96
N LYS A 161 -6.79 8.64 0.20
CA LYS A 161 -7.71 9.60 0.84
C LYS A 161 -7.01 10.91 1.20
N GLU A 162 -5.79 10.84 1.72
CA GLU A 162 -5.03 12.04 2.06
C GLU A 162 -4.57 12.80 0.81
N LEU A 163 -4.19 12.08 -0.25
CA LEU A 163 -3.89 12.68 -1.56
C LEU A 163 -5.10 13.44 -2.13
N ASN A 164 -6.29 12.86 -2.05
CA ASN A 164 -7.52 13.50 -2.53
C ASN A 164 -7.90 14.76 -1.73
N LYS A 165 -7.51 14.85 -0.45
CA LYS A 165 -7.71 16.05 0.38
C LYS A 165 -6.60 17.09 0.21
N ALA A 166 -5.46 16.70 -0.35
CA ALA A 166 -4.29 17.57 -0.46
C ALA A 166 -4.58 18.92 -1.18
N PRO A 167 -5.38 18.99 -2.27
CA PRO A 167 -5.67 20.27 -2.91
C PRO A 167 -6.39 21.24 -1.98
N GLU A 168 -7.39 20.76 -1.22
CA GLU A 168 -8.14 21.59 -0.27
C GLU A 168 -7.27 22.07 0.88
N THR A 169 -6.40 21.20 1.42
CA THR A 169 -5.51 21.57 2.52
C THR A 169 -4.47 22.58 2.06
N MET A 170 -3.95 22.45 0.84
CA MET A 170 -3.02 23.41 0.23
C MET A 170 -3.67 24.78 0.02
N LEU A 171 -4.92 24.83 -0.46
CA LEU A 171 -5.66 26.09 -0.60
C LEU A 171 -5.91 26.77 0.75
N LYS A 172 -6.29 25.99 1.77
CA LYS A 172 -6.48 26.52 3.14
C LYS A 172 -5.17 27.09 3.69
N LEU A 173 -4.06 26.36 3.53
CA LEU A 173 -2.73 26.83 3.92
C LEU A 173 -2.37 28.15 3.23
N GLN A 174 -2.57 28.25 1.92
CA GLN A 174 -2.33 29.48 1.15
C GLN A 174 -3.16 30.66 1.67
N GLN A 175 -4.44 30.44 2.00
CA GLN A 175 -5.31 31.48 2.58
C GLN A 175 -4.83 31.94 3.96
N THR A 176 -4.42 31.01 4.83
CA THR A 176 -3.82 31.37 6.12
C THR A 176 -2.50 32.12 5.96
N MET A 177 -1.63 31.71 5.03
CA MET A 177 -0.36 32.41 4.77
C MET A 177 -0.59 33.84 4.26
N LYS A 178 -1.56 34.06 3.36
CA LYS A 178 -1.94 35.40 2.89
C LYS A 178 -2.45 36.30 4.03
N LYS A 179 -3.21 35.75 4.99
CA LYS A 179 -3.70 36.47 6.16
C LYS A 179 -2.57 36.84 7.13
N LEU A 180 -1.60 35.95 7.33
CA LEU A 180 -0.46 36.17 8.23
C LEU A 180 0.57 37.16 7.67
N MET A 181 0.74 37.20 6.35
CA MET A 181 1.75 38.03 5.65
C MET A 181 1.28 39.46 5.33
N GLY A 182 0.09 39.86 5.78
CA GLY A 182 -0.39 41.25 5.65
C GLY A 182 -0.40 41.81 4.22
N GLY A 183 -0.55 40.96 3.19
CA GLY A 183 -0.61 41.41 1.79
C GLY A 183 0.73 41.69 1.10
N THR A 184 1.88 41.36 1.70
CA THR A 184 3.15 41.36 0.96
C THR A 184 3.26 40.11 0.07
N SER A 185 3.27 40.33 -1.23
CA SER A 185 3.29 39.29 -2.26
C SER A 185 4.67 38.64 -2.36
N ILE A 186 4.76 37.37 -1.96
CA ILE A 186 5.82 36.49 -2.47
C ILE A 186 5.51 36.31 -3.97
N PRO A 187 6.47 36.53 -4.90
CA PRO A 187 6.27 36.23 -6.30
C PRO A 187 5.93 34.74 -6.43
N MET A 188 4.69 34.45 -6.81
CA MET A 188 4.10 33.11 -6.82
C MET A 188 4.63 32.27 -7.99
N LYS A 189 5.95 32.23 -8.20
CA LYS A 189 6.59 31.40 -9.26
C LYS A 189 6.86 29.96 -8.83
N ASP A 190 6.83 29.68 -7.53
CA ASP A 190 7.22 28.35 -7.01
C ASP A 190 6.02 27.43 -6.69
N VAL A 191 4.79 27.88 -6.91
CA VAL A 191 3.56 27.12 -6.60
C VAL A 191 2.88 26.56 -7.85
N ASP A 192 3.17 27.10 -9.04
CA ASP A 192 2.73 26.58 -10.34
C ASP A 192 3.26 25.15 -10.59
N PHE A 193 4.37 24.79 -9.93
CA PHE A 193 4.92 23.45 -9.92
C PHE A 193 3.90 22.37 -9.51
N TYR A 194 2.98 22.67 -8.58
CA TYR A 194 2.03 21.68 -8.08
C TYR A 194 0.88 21.42 -9.06
N GLU A 195 0.36 22.45 -9.73
CA GLU A 195 -0.66 22.26 -10.77
C GLU A 195 -0.08 21.57 -12.01
N GLU A 196 1.16 21.89 -12.35
CA GLU A 196 1.86 21.27 -13.48
C GLU A 196 2.27 19.82 -13.16
N ALA A 197 2.67 19.53 -11.91
CA ALA A 197 2.91 18.17 -11.44
C ALA A 197 1.62 17.33 -11.42
N GLN A 198 0.46 17.89 -11.10
CA GLN A 198 -0.82 17.17 -11.17
C GLN A 198 -1.28 16.91 -12.60
N ARG A 199 -0.97 17.79 -13.56
CA ARG A 199 -1.27 17.58 -14.99
C ARG A 199 -0.34 16.55 -15.65
N ASN A 200 0.86 16.36 -15.10
CA ASN A 200 1.92 15.49 -15.64
C ASN A 200 2.05 14.14 -14.91
N VAL A 201 1.12 13.78 -14.02
CA VAL A 201 1.00 12.44 -13.39
C VAL A 201 -0.15 11.67 -14.02
#